data_AF-A0A2G6NS64-F1
#
_entry.id   AF-A0A2G6NS64-F1
#
_cell.length_a   1.000
_cell.length_b   1.000
_cell.length_c   1.000
_cell.angle_alpha   90.00
_cell.angle_beta   90.00
_cell.angle_gamma   90.00
#
_symmetry.space_group_name_H-M   'P 1'
#
loop_
_entity.id
_entity.type
_entity.pdbx_description
1 polymer ?
#
loop_
_entity_poly.entity_id
_entity_poly.type
_entity_poly.pdbx_seq_one_letter_code
_entity_poly.pdbx_strand_id
1 'polypeptide(L)' 'MAAKNKKNYIRSENKERKEAFKALPKAIRENLTKEEKELFLNSEVWPESLFQKLSDFICPAEE' A
#
# COMPACT_ATOMS: atom_id res chain seq x y z
N MET A 1 33.17 -2.66 -2.47
CA MET A 1 31.79 -2.72 -3.00
C MET A 1 30.91 -1.81 -2.17
N ALA A 2 30.23 -0.85 -2.80
CA ALA A 2 29.51 0.23 -2.10
C ALA A 2 28.27 -0.29 -1.35
N ALA A 3 28.20 0.01 -0.04
CA ALA A 3 27.02 -0.20 0.78
C ALA A 3 25.90 0.73 0.31
N LYS A 4 24.87 0.17 -0.32
CA LYS A 4 23.77 0.93 -0.94
C LYS A 4 22.87 1.54 0.13
N ASN A 5 22.68 2.86 0.03
CA ASN A 5 21.88 3.73 0.88
C ASN A 5 20.44 3.23 1.16
N LYS A 6 20.18 2.77 2.39
CA LYS A 6 18.83 2.44 2.89
C LYS A 6 17.90 3.65 3.10
N LYS A 7 18.42 4.90 3.06
CA LYS A 7 17.63 6.12 3.34
C LYS A 7 16.74 6.60 2.18
N ASN A 8 17.00 6.18 0.94
CA ASN A 8 16.19 6.62 -0.21
C ASN A 8 14.99 5.71 -0.52
N TYR A 9 15.00 4.46 -0.04
CA TYR A 9 13.99 3.46 -0.40
C TYR A 9 12.59 3.77 0.17
N ILE A 10 12.56 4.33 1.39
CA ILE A 10 11.34 4.67 2.14
C ILE A 10 10.54 5.80 1.47
N ARG A 11 11.21 6.71 0.74
CA ARG A 11 10.52 7.79 0.00
C ARG A 11 9.92 7.30 -1.32
N SER A 12 10.55 6.32 -1.97
CA SER A 12 10.09 5.73 -3.23
C SER A 12 8.91 4.78 -3.03
N GLU A 13 8.92 3.93 -2.00
CA GLU A 13 7.78 3.01 -1.70
C GLU A 13 6.47 3.77 -1.45
N ASN A 14 6.56 4.94 -0.83
CA ASN A 14 5.41 5.81 -0.61
C ASN A 14 4.79 6.31 -1.93
N LYS A 15 5.56 6.41 -3.02
CA LYS A 15 5.05 6.85 -4.31
C LYS A 15 4.20 5.75 -4.95
N GLU A 16 4.74 4.54 -5.01
CA GLU A 16 4.04 3.38 -5.57
C GLU A 16 2.78 3.05 -4.77
N ARG A 17 2.86 3.10 -3.42
CA ARG A 17 1.67 2.94 -2.57
C ARG A 17 0.64 4.05 -2.78
N LYS A 18 1.05 5.32 -2.94
CA LYS A 18 0.10 6.41 -3.26
C LYS A 18 -0.55 6.24 -4.62
N GLU A 19 0.19 5.73 -5.61
CA GLU A 19 -0.33 5.46 -6.94
C GLU A 19 -1.30 4.27 -6.93
N ALA A 20 -0.95 3.18 -6.25
CA ALA A 20 -1.84 2.05 -6.01
C ALA A 20 -3.13 2.49 -5.29
N PHE A 21 -3.02 3.32 -4.25
CA PHE A 21 -4.17 3.87 -3.54
C PHE A 21 -5.07 4.71 -4.45
N LYS A 22 -4.48 5.50 -5.36
CA LYS A 22 -5.23 6.29 -6.35
C LYS A 22 -5.87 5.43 -7.43
N ALA A 23 -5.26 4.29 -7.78
CA ALA A 23 -5.78 3.32 -8.72
C ALA A 23 -6.99 2.56 -8.17
N LEU A 24 -7.14 2.47 -6.84
CA LEU A 24 -8.33 1.87 -6.22
C LEU A 24 -9.62 2.62 -6.64
N PRO A 25 -10.74 1.89 -6.86
CA PRO A 25 -12.03 2.51 -7.11
C PRO A 25 -12.45 3.48 -6.00
N LYS A 26 -13.21 4.52 -6.35
CA LYS A 26 -13.74 5.48 -5.37
C LYS A 26 -14.52 4.80 -4.26
N ALA A 27 -15.35 3.82 -4.59
CA ALA A 27 -16.14 3.05 -3.63
C ALA A 27 -15.27 2.42 -2.52
N ILE A 28 -14.12 1.85 -2.89
CA ILE A 28 -13.16 1.28 -1.92
C ILE A 28 -12.50 2.39 -1.11
N ARG A 29 -12.01 3.46 -1.76
CA ARG A 29 -11.38 4.60 -1.07
C ARG A 29 -12.32 5.29 -0.08
N GLU A 30 -13.61 5.30 -0.35
CA GLU A 30 -14.64 5.84 0.54
C GLU A 30 -15.00 4.85 1.66
N ASN A 31 -14.89 3.55 1.39
CA ASN A 31 -15.07 2.50 2.39
C ASN A 31 -13.89 2.41 3.39
N LEU A 32 -12.69 2.85 2.98
CA LEU A 32 -11.51 2.88 3.84
C LEU A 32 -11.54 4.06 4.83
N THR A 33 -11.27 3.76 6.10
CA THR A 33 -11.11 4.78 7.14
C THR A 33 -9.77 5.52 6.99
N LYS A 34 -9.60 6.64 7.71
CA LYS A 34 -8.31 7.34 7.72
C LYS A 34 -7.17 6.44 8.19
N GLU A 35 -7.41 5.65 9.24
CA GLU A 35 -6.42 4.72 9.79
C GLU A 35 -6.02 3.66 8.76
N GLU A 36 -6.99 3.05 8.08
CA GLU A 36 -6.71 2.07 7.03
C GLU A 36 -5.93 2.68 5.85
N LYS A 37 -6.20 3.95 5.50
CA LYS A 37 -5.45 4.67 4.46
C LYS A 37 -4.00 4.91 4.88
N GLU A 38 -3.78 5.29 6.14
CA GLU A 38 -2.44 5.45 6.67
C GLU A 38 -1.69 4.12 6.74
N LEU A 39 -2.38 3.03 7.10
CA LEU A 39 -1.82 1.69 7.06
C LEU A 39 -1.48 1.25 5.63
N PHE A 40 -2.37 1.50 4.67
CA PHE A 40 -2.12 1.18 3.26
C PHE A 40 -0.87 1.90 2.72
N LEU A 41 -0.66 3.16 3.12
CA LEU A 41 0.42 3.99 2.59
C LEU A 41 1.75 3.80 3.35
N ASN A 42 1.70 3.71 4.67
CA ASN A 42 2.89 3.75 5.53
C ASN A 42 3.19 2.42 6.24
N SER A 43 2.20 1.53 6.39
CA SER A 43 2.42 0.26 7.08
C SER A 43 3.11 -0.74 6.17
N GLU A 44 4.06 -1.46 6.75
CA GLU A 44 4.75 -2.58 6.11
C GLU A 44 3.85 -3.83 6.07
N VAL A 45 2.99 -3.99 7.07
CA VAL A 45 2.04 -5.11 7.18
C VAL A 45 0.62 -4.56 7.22
N TRP A 46 -0.26 -5.11 6.38
CA TRP A 46 -1.68 -4.75 6.38
C TRP A 46 -2.47 -5.74 7.24
N PRO A 47 -3.41 -5.26 8.07
CA PRO A 47 -4.29 -6.16 8.80
C PRO A 47 -5.15 -6.96 7.82
N GLU A 48 -5.52 -8.18 8.23
CA GLU A 48 -6.31 -9.10 7.41
C GLU A 48 -7.62 -8.46 6.94
N SER A 49 -8.26 -7.65 7.80
CA SER A 49 -9.46 -6.88 7.45
C SER A 49 -9.26 -5.91 6.29
N LEU A 50 -8.10 -5.25 6.21
CA LEU A 50 -7.76 -4.33 5.11
C LEU A 50 -7.42 -5.11 3.84
N PHE A 51 -6.65 -6.19 3.99
CA PHE A 51 -6.30 -7.06 2.87
C PHE A 51 -7.53 -7.70 2.25
N GLN A 52 -8.49 -8.17 3.07
CA GLN A 52 -9.73 -8.79 2.63
C GLN A 52 -10.69 -7.78 1.97
N LYS A 53 -10.69 -6.51 2.38
CA LYS A 53 -11.42 -5.45 1.65
C LYS A 53 -10.83 -5.16 0.27
N LEU A 54 -9.52 -5.37 0.14
CA LEU A 54 -8.74 -5.05 -1.04
C LEU A 54 -8.39 -6.28 -1.85
N SER A 55 -8.81 -7.49 -1.47
CA SER A 55 -8.38 -8.75 -2.07
C SER A 55 -8.82 -8.87 -3.53
N ASP A 56 -9.92 -8.23 -3.90
CA ASP A 56 -10.37 -8.12 -5.30
C ASP A 56 -9.48 -7.18 -6.14
N PHE A 57 -8.63 -6.36 -5.53
CA PHE A 57 -7.79 -5.34 -6.17
C PHE A 57 -6.30 -5.55 -5.98
N ILE A 58 -5.90 -6.30 -4.95
CA ILE A 58 -4.53 -6.71 -4.71
C ILE A 58 -4.32 -7.97 -5.53
N CYS A 59 -3.54 -7.87 -6.60
CA CYS A 59 -3.10 -9.06 -7.28
C CYS A 59 -2.16 -9.81 -6.32
N PRO A 60 -2.42 -11.10 -5.99
CA PRO A 60 -1.37 -11.92 -5.41
C PRO A 60 -0.21 -11.87 -6.42
N ALA A 61 0.97 -11.52 -5.94
CA ALA A 61 2.17 -11.63 -6.76
C ALA A 61 2.35 -13.13 -7.05
N GLU A 62 1.77 -13.60 -8.15
CA GLU A 62 2.03 -14.94 -8.66
C GLU A 62 3.52 -15.03 -9.00
N GLU A 63 4.18 -16.01 -8.41
CA GLU A 63 5.60 -16.36 -8.55
C GLU A 63 5.90 -17.04 -9.89
#